data_AF-A0A6M0ATA4-F1
#
_entry.id   AF-A0A6M0ATA4-F1
#
_cell.length_a   1.000
_cell.length_b   1.000
_cell.length_c   1.000
_cell.angle_alpha   90.00
_cell.angle_beta   90.00
_cell.angle_gamma   90.00
#
_symmetry.space_group_name_H-M   'P 1'
#
loop_
_entity.id
_entity.type
_entity.pdbx_description
1 polymer ?
#
loop_
_entity_poly.entity_id
_entity_poly.type
_entity_poly.pdbx_seq_one_letter_code
_entity_poly.pdbx_strand_id
1 'polypeptide(L)'
;MFHKKLPFKRVLMDSWYATQRLMALIDNWEKIYYCPLKKNRLVDETGGNEKYQRIDSLSWSELDVKQGKLIKLKKFPDQKKVKWFRVTISTNRTEYIATNELTASDIEQVKSTCSYRWKIEEFHRELKQAMQRGLGEAARSWGSPPETKPVYCGAFIVSRLCRKGLNIC
;
A
#
# COMPACT_ATOMS: atom_id res chain seq x y z
N MET A 1 12.20 12.10 18.64
CA MET A 1 11.17 11.34 17.90
C MET A 1 10.50 10.40 18.89
N PHE A 2 9.25 10.66 19.30
CA PHE A 2 8.58 9.87 20.33
C PHE A 2 8.13 8.51 19.75
N HIS A 3 8.79 7.43 20.17
CA HIS A 3 8.39 6.07 19.81
C HIS A 3 7.46 5.54 20.89
N LYS A 4 6.15 5.56 20.63
CA LYS A 4 5.19 4.82 21.44
C LYS A 4 5.51 3.34 21.20
N LYS A 5 6.02 2.63 22.21
CA LYS A 5 6.46 1.22 22.15
C LYS A 5 5.27 0.27 21.91
N LEU A 6 4.65 0.37 20.72
CA LEU A 6 3.50 -0.43 20.36
C LEU A 6 3.96 -1.85 20.00
N PRO A 7 3.35 -2.89 20.59
CA PRO A 7 3.73 -4.28 20.33
C PRO A 7 3.13 -4.75 19.01
N PHE A 8 3.77 -4.39 17.89
CA PHE A 8 3.46 -4.97 16.58
C PHE A 8 4.72 -5.51 15.92
N LYS A 9 4.56 -6.55 15.10
CA LYS A 9 5.64 -7.19 14.35
C LYS A 9 5.66 -6.80 12.87
N ARG A 10 4.47 -6.60 12.28
CA ARG A 10 4.30 -6.40 10.84
C ARG A 10 3.54 -5.11 10.54
N VAL A 11 3.93 -4.43 9.46
CA VAL A 11 3.27 -3.23 8.93
C VAL A 11 2.80 -3.53 7.51
N LEU A 12 1.49 -3.46 7.27
CA LEU A 12 0.92 -3.56 5.93
C LEU A 12 0.69 -2.15 5.40
N MET A 13 1.32 -1.80 4.29
CA MET A 13 1.25 -0.46 3.71
C MET A 13 0.59 -0.47 2.34
N ASP A 14 -0.07 0.63 1.99
CA ASP A 14 -0.45 0.88 0.61
C ASP A 14 0.75 1.32 -0.25
N SER A 15 0.62 1.15 -1.57
CA SER A 15 1.56 1.66 -2.58
C SER A 15 1.88 3.15 -2.49
N TRP A 16 0.95 3.96 -1.97
CA TRP A 16 1.18 5.39 -1.72
C TRP A 16 2.23 5.64 -0.65
N TYR A 17 2.32 4.74 0.35
CA TYR A 17 3.25 4.84 1.45
C TYR A 17 4.56 4.09 1.19
N ALA A 18 4.66 3.35 0.08
CA ALA A 18 5.86 2.63 -0.35
C ALA A 18 6.98 3.59 -0.84
N THR A 19 7.46 4.41 0.08
CA THR A 19 8.57 5.34 -0.08
C THR A 19 9.83 4.78 0.60
N GLN A 20 11.00 5.05 0.02
CA GLN A 20 12.27 4.54 0.55
C GLN A 20 12.50 4.95 2.01
N ARG A 21 12.20 6.22 2.34
CA ARG A 21 12.39 6.77 3.69
C ARG A 21 11.52 6.05 4.72
N LEU A 22 10.25 5.78 4.40
CA LEU A 22 9.35 5.10 5.32
C LEU A 22 9.72 3.62 5.48
N MET A 23 10.03 2.93 4.39
CA MET A 23 10.45 1.54 4.43
C MET A 23 11.74 1.37 5.24
N ALA A 24 12.73 2.26 5.05
CA ALA A 24 13.97 2.25 5.81
C ALA A 24 13.75 2.58 7.30
N LEU A 25 12.81 3.48 7.62
CA LEU A 25 12.45 3.79 9.00
C LEU A 25 11.84 2.57 9.71
N ILE A 26 10.94 1.84 9.04
CA ILE A 26 10.32 0.63 9.59
C ILE A 26 11.35 -0.48 9.79
N ASP A 27 12.27 -0.62 8.82
CA ASP A 27 13.37 -1.56 8.90
C ASP A 27 14.33 -1.25 10.05
N ASN A 28 14.66 0.02 10.28
CA ASN A 28 15.45 0.48 11.42
C ASN A 28 14.75 0.27 12.78
N TRP A 29 13.44 0.04 12.79
CA TRP A 29 12.68 -0.35 13.99
C TRP A 29 12.57 -1.86 14.17
N GLU A 30 13.30 -2.64 13.36
CA GLU A 30 13.30 -4.10 13.37
C GLU A 30 11.88 -4.67 13.15
N LYS A 31 11.08 -3.97 12.35
CA LYS A 31 9.72 -4.39 11.99
C LYS A 31 9.71 -4.90 10.57
N ILE A 32 8.83 -5.85 10.32
CA ILE A 32 8.60 -6.39 8.98
C ILE A 32 7.56 -5.51 8.28
N TYR A 33 7.78 -5.17 7.01
CA TYR A 33 6.75 -4.53 6.20
C TYR A 33 6.35 -5.35 5.01
N TYR A 34 5.12 -5.15 4.57
CA TYR A 34 4.61 -5.61 3.28
C TYR A 34 3.98 -4.41 2.57
N CYS A 35 4.47 -4.09 1.37
CA CYS A 35 3.94 -2.98 0.60
C CYS A 35 3.86 -3.29 -0.90
N PRO A 36 2.74 -2.98 -1.56
CA PRO A 36 2.69 -2.99 -3.02
C PRO A 36 3.60 -1.89 -3.59
N LEU A 37 4.35 -2.22 -4.64
CA LEU A 37 5.17 -1.31 -5.40
C LEU A 37 4.49 -0.94 -6.72
N LYS A 38 4.71 0.30 -7.15
CA LYS A 38 4.28 0.75 -8.48
C LYS A 38 5.16 0.13 -9.56
N LYS A 39 4.56 -0.19 -10.71
CA LYS A 39 5.20 -0.83 -11.86
C LYS A 39 6.40 -0.06 -12.45
N ASN A 40 6.43 1.25 -12.26
CA ASN A 40 7.50 2.12 -12.73
C ASN A 40 8.65 2.28 -11.72
N ARG A 41 8.66 1.53 -10.61
CA ARG A 41 9.79 1.55 -9.67
C ARG A 41 11.02 0.94 -10.32
N LEU A 42 12.16 1.61 -10.12
CA LEU A 42 13.47 1.20 -10.61
C LEU A 42 14.16 0.30 -9.59
N VAL A 43 14.61 -0.86 -10.04
CA VAL A 43 15.13 -1.97 -9.24
C VAL A 43 16.37 -2.57 -9.91
N ASP A 44 17.21 -3.20 -9.11
CA ASP A 44 18.39 -3.95 -9.57
C ASP A 44 18.38 -5.34 -8.91
N GLU A 45 18.46 -6.39 -9.72
CA GLU A 45 18.52 -7.79 -9.27
C GLU A 45 19.96 -8.35 -9.26
N THR A 46 20.91 -7.66 -9.89
CA THR A 46 22.28 -8.14 -10.09
C THR A 46 23.25 -7.72 -8.99
N GLY A 47 22.80 -6.86 -8.07
CA GLY A 47 23.63 -6.36 -6.98
C GLY A 47 24.65 -5.31 -7.39
N GLY A 48 24.40 -4.59 -8.48
CA GLY A 48 25.20 -3.46 -8.97
C GLY A 48 25.93 -3.69 -10.28
N ASN A 49 25.81 -4.88 -10.89
CA ASN A 49 26.46 -5.19 -12.17
C ASN A 49 25.70 -4.60 -13.36
N GLU A 50 24.38 -4.51 -13.26
CA GLU A 50 23.51 -3.93 -14.30
C GLU A 50 22.89 -2.61 -13.87
N LYS A 51 22.43 -1.85 -14.88
CA LYS A 51 21.66 -0.63 -14.66
C LYS A 51 20.30 -0.98 -14.06
N TYR A 52 19.81 -0.11 -13.19
CA TYR A 52 18.45 -0.19 -12.66
C TYR A 52 17.41 -0.28 -13.77
N GLN A 53 16.55 -1.29 -13.70
CA GLN A 53 15.47 -1.55 -14.65
C GLN A 53 14.11 -1.36 -13.97
N ARG A 54 13.02 -1.34 -14.75
CA ARG A 54 11.68 -1.24 -14.15
C ARG A 54 11.26 -2.59 -13.59
N ILE A 55 10.47 -2.57 -12.52
CA ILE A 55 10.01 -3.79 -11.86
C ILE A 55 9.09 -4.65 -12.76
N ASP A 56 8.40 -4.02 -13.71
CA ASP A 56 7.56 -4.73 -14.68
C ASP A 56 8.30 -5.29 -15.90
N SER A 57 9.57 -4.91 -16.12
CA SER A 57 10.38 -5.43 -17.22
C SER A 57 11.25 -6.63 -16.84
N LEU A 58 11.31 -7.00 -15.56
CA LEU A 58 12.12 -8.13 -15.10
C LEU A 58 11.49 -9.48 -15.49
N SER A 59 12.33 -10.41 -15.93
CA SER A 59 11.95 -11.78 -16.26
C SER A 59 11.77 -12.61 -14.99
N TRP A 60 10.85 -13.57 -15.01
CA TRP A 60 10.54 -14.43 -13.86
C TRP A 60 10.75 -15.90 -14.23
N SER A 61 11.57 -16.61 -13.46
CA SER A 61 11.61 -18.07 -13.51
C SER A 61 10.49 -18.70 -12.68
N GLU A 62 10.21 -20.00 -12.88
CA GLU A 62 9.21 -20.72 -12.08
C GLU A 62 9.53 -20.73 -10.58
N LEU A 63 10.82 -20.76 -10.22
CA LEU A 63 11.28 -20.65 -8.84
C LEU A 63 11.01 -19.26 -8.28
N ASP A 64 11.33 -18.23 -9.07
CA ASP A 64 11.10 -16.84 -8.67
C ASP A 64 9.61 -16.58 -8.41
N VAL A 65 8.72 -17.12 -9.24
CA VAL A 65 7.26 -16.94 -9.07
C VAL A 65 6.80 -17.45 -7.69
N LYS A 66 7.38 -18.53 -7.17
CA LYS A 66 7.02 -19.10 -5.87
C LYS A 66 7.73 -18.40 -4.71
N GLN A 67 9.03 -18.17 -4.85
CA GLN A 67 9.88 -17.74 -3.74
C GLN A 67 10.08 -16.23 -3.67
N GLY A 68 9.77 -15.50 -4.74
CA GLY A 68 10.12 -14.10 -4.89
C GLY A 68 11.60 -13.89 -5.21
N LYS A 69 11.92 -12.73 -5.79
CA LYS A 69 13.28 -12.30 -6.11
C LYS A 69 13.84 -11.39 -5.04
N LEU A 70 15.16 -11.42 -4.88
CA LEU A 70 15.88 -10.46 -4.06
C LEU A 70 16.28 -9.27 -4.94
N ILE A 71 15.80 -8.07 -4.60
CA ILE A 71 16.04 -6.86 -5.40
C ILE A 71 16.56 -5.72 -4.53
N LYS A 72 17.26 -4.78 -5.17
CA LYS A 72 17.65 -3.50 -4.60
C LYS A 72 16.82 -2.39 -5.23
N LEU A 73 16.10 -1.62 -4.42
CA LEU A 73 15.38 -0.45 -4.90
C LEU A 73 16.36 0.72 -5.17
N LYS A 74 16.18 1.44 -6.28
CA LYS A 74 16.98 2.64 -6.56
C LYS A 74 16.80 3.66 -5.44
N LYS A 75 17.88 4.31 -4.98
CA LYS A 75 17.89 5.29 -3.87
C LYS A 75 17.42 4.73 -2.51
N PHE A 76 17.35 3.41 -2.34
CA PHE A 76 17.18 2.83 -1.01
C PHE A 76 18.49 2.98 -0.22
N PRO A 77 18.45 3.31 1.08
CA PRO A 77 19.65 3.44 1.89
C PRO A 77 20.40 2.10 1.98
N ASP A 78 21.73 2.19 2.07
CA ASP A 78 22.67 1.07 2.22
C ASP A 78 22.64 0.02 1.08
N GLN A 79 23.29 -1.12 1.30
CA GLN A 79 23.11 -2.33 0.48
C GLN A 79 21.87 -3.14 0.91
N LYS A 80 20.86 -2.50 1.50
CA LYS A 80 19.64 -3.18 1.95
C LYS A 80 18.86 -3.70 0.75
N LYS A 81 18.68 -5.02 0.73
CA LYS A 81 17.91 -5.73 -0.28
C LYS A 81 16.52 -6.02 0.27
N VAL A 82 15.54 -6.05 -0.61
CA VAL A 82 14.15 -6.36 -0.29
C VAL A 82 13.73 -7.56 -1.12
N LYS A 83 12.87 -8.39 -0.55
CA LYS A 83 12.27 -9.51 -1.26
C LYS A 83 11.02 -9.05 -1.98
N TRP A 84 10.88 -9.48 -3.23
CA TRP A 84 9.86 -9.02 -4.14
C TRP A 84 9.06 -10.18 -4.71
N PHE A 85 7.74 -10.06 -4.65
CA PHE A 85 6.79 -11.06 -5.10
C PHE A 85 5.85 -10.48 -6.15
N ARG A 86 5.52 -11.28 -7.15
CA ARG A 86 4.48 -10.98 -8.12
C ARG A 86 3.21 -11.74 -7.76
N VAL A 87 2.29 -11.08 -7.05
CA VAL A 87 1.04 -11.68 -6.60
C VAL A 87 -0.06 -11.41 -7.62
N THR A 88 -0.56 -12.47 -8.25
CA THR A 88 -1.75 -12.41 -9.10
C THR A 88 -3.00 -12.49 -8.23
N ILE A 89 -3.77 -11.40 -8.18
CA ILE A 89 -4.99 -11.28 -7.37
C ILE A 89 -6.21 -11.76 -8.15
N SER A 90 -6.26 -11.43 -9.43
CA SER A 90 -7.29 -11.86 -10.37
C SER A 90 -6.69 -11.95 -11.78
N THR A 91 -7.48 -12.41 -12.75
CA THR A 91 -7.08 -12.58 -14.17
C THR A 91 -6.38 -11.35 -14.76
N ASN A 92 -6.75 -10.13 -14.35
CA ASN A 92 -6.17 -8.88 -14.88
C ASN A 92 -5.42 -8.04 -13.84
N ARG A 93 -5.29 -8.49 -12.59
CA ARG A 93 -4.66 -7.70 -11.52
C ARG A 93 -3.47 -8.42 -10.92
N THR A 94 -2.29 -7.89 -11.21
CA THR A 94 -1.03 -8.27 -10.57
C THR A 94 -0.57 -7.15 -9.64
N GLU A 95 -0.28 -7.50 -8.39
CA GLU A 95 0.39 -6.63 -7.44
C GLU A 95 1.84 -7.08 -7.22
N TYR A 96 2.74 -6.11 -7.15
CA TYR A 96 4.15 -6.34 -6.91
C TYR A 96 4.42 -6.05 -5.44
N ILE A 97 4.53 -7.07 -4.60
CA ILE A 97 4.68 -6.88 -3.15
C ILE A 97 6.16 -6.90 -2.78
N ALA A 98 6.62 -5.90 -2.03
CA ALA A 98 7.95 -5.88 -1.44
C ALA A 98 7.89 -6.06 0.09
N THR A 99 8.85 -6.80 0.61
CA THR A 99 9.04 -7.06 2.04
C THR A 99 10.52 -7.10 2.41
N ASN A 100 10.86 -6.72 3.64
CA ASN A 100 12.19 -6.94 4.23
C ASN A 100 12.33 -8.33 4.87
N GLU A 101 11.28 -9.15 4.90
CA GLU A 101 11.33 -10.54 5.38
C GLU A 101 12.02 -11.43 4.34
N LEU A 102 13.35 -11.54 4.42
CA LEU A 102 14.17 -12.32 3.46
C LEU A 102 13.88 -13.83 3.52
N THR A 103 13.41 -14.31 4.67
CA THR A 103 13.04 -15.71 4.92
C THR A 103 11.70 -16.09 4.30
N ALA A 104 10.86 -15.13 3.89
CA ALA A 104 9.58 -15.43 3.25
C ALA A 104 9.86 -16.12 1.91
N SER A 105 9.58 -17.41 1.76
CA SER A 105 9.85 -18.17 0.52
C SER A 105 8.59 -18.70 -0.14
N ASP A 106 7.42 -18.25 0.32
CA ASP A 106 6.13 -18.73 -0.14
C ASP A 106 5.19 -17.56 -0.48
N ILE A 107 4.85 -17.47 -1.76
CA ILE A 107 3.91 -16.48 -2.28
C ILE A 107 2.51 -16.58 -1.64
N GLU A 108 2.06 -17.77 -1.25
CA GLU A 108 0.73 -17.93 -0.63
C GLU A 108 0.70 -17.30 0.77
N GLN A 109 1.79 -17.42 1.54
CA GLN A 109 1.95 -16.71 2.81
C GLN A 109 1.90 -15.18 2.61
N VAL A 110 2.61 -14.67 1.59
CA VAL A 110 2.63 -13.24 1.26
C VAL A 110 1.25 -12.74 0.85
N LYS A 111 0.56 -13.51 0.01
CA LYS A 111 -0.80 -13.22 -0.46
C LYS A 111 -1.80 -13.20 0.70
N SER A 112 -1.77 -14.21 1.56
CA SER A 112 -2.58 -14.28 2.77
C SER A 112 -2.33 -13.08 3.69
N THR A 113 -1.06 -12.73 3.91
CA THR A 113 -0.67 -11.56 4.72
C THR A 113 -1.18 -10.26 4.11
N CYS A 114 -1.06 -10.08 2.80
CA CYS A 114 -1.53 -8.87 2.11
C CYS A 114 -3.06 -8.80 2.01
N SER A 115 -3.77 -9.92 2.11
CA SER A 115 -5.23 -9.95 2.10
C SER A 115 -5.84 -9.16 3.27
N TYR A 116 -5.15 -9.10 4.42
CA TYR A 116 -5.58 -8.31 5.58
C TYR A 116 -5.69 -6.80 5.30
N ARG A 117 -4.97 -6.29 4.29
CA ARG A 117 -5.12 -4.88 3.85
C ARG A 117 -6.56 -4.58 3.42
N TRP A 118 -7.23 -5.54 2.77
CA TRP A 118 -8.61 -5.38 2.32
C TRP A 118 -9.59 -5.23 3.47
N LYS A 119 -9.35 -5.88 4.62
CA LYS A 119 -10.18 -5.72 5.82
C LYS A 119 -10.16 -4.28 6.33
N ILE A 120 -9.02 -3.59 6.23
CA ILE A 120 -8.89 -2.17 6.60
C ILE A 120 -9.69 -1.29 5.63
N GLU A 121 -9.64 -1.59 4.34
CA GLU A 121 -10.43 -0.88 3.32
C GLU A 121 -11.94 -1.08 3.51
N GLU A 122 -12.35 -2.31 3.83
CA GLU A 122 -13.73 -2.66 4.16
C GLU A 122 -14.21 -1.91 5.39
N PHE A 123 -13.44 -1.92 6.48
CA PHE A 123 -13.76 -1.15 7.68
C PHE A 123 -13.92 0.35 7.37
N HIS A 124 -13.00 0.95 6.60
CA HIS A 124 -13.13 2.35 6.19
C HIS A 124 -14.37 2.61 5.31
N ARG A 125 -14.77 1.63 4.48
CA ARG A 125 -15.98 1.72 3.63
C ARG A 125 -17.24 1.68 4.49
N GLU A 126 -17.32 0.74 5.41
CA GLU A 126 -18.44 0.57 6.34
C GLU A 126 -18.57 1.78 7.28
N LEU A 127 -17.46 2.25 7.85
CA LEU A 127 -17.45 3.43 8.69
C LEU A 127 -17.97 4.66 7.95
N LYS A 128 -17.54 4.87 6.70
CA LYS A 128 -18.05 5.97 5.86
C LYS A 128 -19.55 5.84 5.60
N GLN A 129 -20.04 4.63 5.31
CA GLN A 129 -21.47 4.40 5.09
C GLN A 129 -22.28 4.63 6.37
N ALA A 130 -21.80 4.14 7.52
CA ALA A 130 -22.45 4.33 8.82
C ALA A 130 -22.52 5.81 9.20
N MET A 131 -21.43 6.55 9.04
CA MET A 131 -21.43 8.01 9.29
C MET A 131 -22.40 8.75 8.36
N GLN A 132 -22.46 8.39 7.08
CA GLN A 132 -23.42 8.98 6.15
C GLN A 132 -24.87 8.68 6.52
N ARG A 133 -25.17 7.48 7.00
CA ARG A 133 -26.51 7.12 7.51
C ARG A 133 -26.86 7.92 8.76
N GLY A 134 -25.95 8.01 9.74
CA GLY A 134 -26.17 8.80 10.96
C GLY A 134 -26.35 10.30 10.68
N LEU A 135 -25.59 10.88 9.74
CA LEU A 135 -25.80 12.24 9.25
C LEU A 135 -27.15 12.40 8.53
N GLY A 136 -27.56 11.41 7.75
CA GLY A 136 -28.87 11.42 7.06
C GLY A 136 -30.06 11.23 8.01
N GLU A 137 -29.91 10.45 9.08
CA GLU A 137 -30.91 10.27 10.13
C GLU A 137 -31.01 11.52 11.01
N ALA A 138 -29.87 12.11 11.40
CA ALA A 138 -29.84 13.41 12.05
C ALA A 138 -30.52 14.47 11.17
N ALA A 139 -30.17 14.57 9.88
CA ALA A 139 -30.80 15.51 8.96
C ALA A 139 -32.31 15.27 8.70
N ARG A 140 -32.85 14.08 9.00
CA ARG A 140 -34.30 13.82 9.01
C ARG A 140 -34.96 14.17 10.35
N SER A 141 -34.23 14.02 11.45
CA SER A 141 -34.67 14.43 12.79
C SER A 141 -34.73 15.95 12.95
N TRP A 142 -33.84 16.68 12.29
CA TRP A 142 -33.90 18.13 12.16
C TRP A 142 -34.69 18.44 10.89
N GLY A 143 -36.00 18.70 11.02
CA GLY A 143 -36.85 19.10 9.89
C GLY A 143 -36.21 20.25 9.08
N SER A 144 -36.53 20.31 7.78
CA SER A 144 -35.92 21.18 6.76
C SER A 144 -35.37 22.51 7.33
N PRO A 145 -34.08 22.83 7.10
CA PRO A 145 -33.49 24.02 7.70
C PRO A 145 -34.18 25.27 7.14
N PRO A 146 -34.52 26.28 7.98
CA PRO A 146 -34.88 27.58 7.48
C PRO A 146 -33.72 28.14 6.67
N GLU A 147 -34.09 28.78 5.56
CA GLU A 147 -33.25 29.26 4.47
C GLU A 147 -32.23 30.32 4.95
N THR A 148 -31.20 29.89 5.67
CA THR A 148 -30.07 30.73 6.09
C THR A 148 -28.80 29.89 6.03
N LYS A 149 -27.88 30.31 5.15
CA LYS A 149 -26.63 29.61 4.82
C LYS A 149 -25.69 29.58 6.03
N PRO A 150 -25.25 28.40 6.52
CA PRO A 150 -24.07 28.31 7.36
C PRO A 150 -22.89 27.86 6.50
N VAL A 151 -21.85 28.69 6.47
CA VAL A 151 -20.52 28.37 5.96
C VAL A 151 -19.93 27.27 6.86
N TYR A 152 -19.99 26.01 6.44
CA TYR A 152 -19.26 24.92 7.09
C TYR A 152 -17.89 24.75 6.45
N CYS A 153 -16.88 25.27 7.14
CA CYS A 153 -15.48 24.92 6.93
C CYS A 153 -15.23 23.54 7.56
N GLY A 154 -14.84 22.55 6.75
CA GLY A 154 -14.58 21.19 7.21
C GLY A 154 -13.95 20.33 6.12
N ALA A 155 -12.63 20.44 5.97
CA ALA A 155 -11.83 19.61 5.07
C ALA A 155 -11.97 18.12 5.42
N PHE A 156 -12.28 17.26 4.43
CA PHE A 156 -11.72 15.92 4.18
C PHE A 156 -12.54 15.21 3.08
N ILE A 157 -12.28 15.52 1.81
CA ILE A 157 -12.65 14.66 0.67
C ILE A 157 -11.35 14.26 -0.02
N VAL A 158 -10.62 13.31 0.59
CA VAL A 158 -9.56 12.60 -0.10
C VAL A 158 -10.14 11.27 -0.60
N SER A 159 -10.06 11.09 -1.93
CA SER A 159 -10.19 9.83 -2.67
C SER A 159 -11.54 9.43 -3.27
N ARG A 160 -12.43 10.39 -3.59
CA ARG A 160 -13.49 10.14 -4.61
C ARG A 160 -13.09 10.57 -6.03
N LEU A 161 -11.90 11.17 -6.20
CA LEU A 161 -11.37 11.58 -7.50
C LEU A 161 -10.60 10.48 -8.25
N CYS A 162 -10.28 9.34 -7.62
CA CYS A 162 -9.44 8.33 -8.27
C CYS A 162 -10.20 7.27 -9.10
N ARG A 163 -11.50 7.47 -9.38
CA ARG A 163 -12.33 6.44 -10.06
C ARG A 163 -13.17 6.91 -11.26
N LYS A 164 -13.06 8.15 -11.71
CA LYS A 164 -13.70 8.59 -12.96
C LYS A 164 -12.65 9.26 -13.83
N GLY A 165 -12.10 8.51 -14.78
CA GLY A 165 -11.11 8.98 -15.73
C GLY A 165 -11.67 10.12 -16.59
N LEU A 166 -11.31 11.35 -16.25
CA LEU A 166 -11.32 12.46 -17.19
C LEU A 166 -9.88 12.93 -17.38
N ASN A 167 -9.40 12.79 -18.61
CA ASN A 167 -8.25 13.52 -19.15
C ASN A 167 -8.61 15.00 -19.18
N ILE A 168 -7.78 15.87 -18.58
CA ILE A 168 -7.63 17.25 -19.04
C ILE A 168 -6.15 17.62 -18.87
N CYS A 169 -5.64 18.30 -19.90
CA CYS A 169 -4.26 18.75 -20.10
C CYS A 169 -3.71 19.61 -18.95
#